data_AF-A0A962Q901-F1
#
_entry.id   AF-A0A962Q901-F1
#
_cell.length_a   1.000
_cell.length_b   1.000
_cell.length_c   1.000
_cell.angle_alpha   90.00
_cell.angle_beta   90.00
_cell.angle_gamma   90.00
#
_symmetry.space_group_name_H-M   'P 1'
#
loop_
_entity.id
_entity.type
_entity.pdbx_description
1 polymer ?
#
loop_
_entity_poly.entity_id
_entity_poly.type
_entity_poly.pdbx_seq_one_letter_code
_entity_poly.pdbx_strand_id
1 'polypeptide(L)'
;MNRLQIIKNEIISENLTGTVEEITEYFNNKPLIDNPITEPPQVPANVTLSQIFGAAIQNDPTGAFSAIQKYTSLLEMTNRAINNRDTEAIQAHLLIFGSELNQAAQTAINTLLSQTQADPNWTEQILGQSKAEELNIYPVKENEVFKVVKGLYNE
;
A
#
# COMPACT_ATOMS: atom_id res chain seq x y z
N MET A 1 -21.94 -30.05 -2.57
CA MET A 1 -21.72 -30.17 -4.03
C MET A 1 -20.24 -30.43 -4.27
N ASN A 2 -19.86 -31.34 -5.19
CA ASN A 2 -18.43 -31.57 -5.44
C ASN A 2 -17.86 -30.44 -6.32
N ARG A 3 -16.55 -30.22 -6.22
CA ARG A 3 -15.83 -29.17 -6.93
C ARG A 3 -16.00 -29.18 -8.46
N LEU A 4 -15.89 -30.33 -9.12
CA LEU A 4 -16.09 -30.47 -10.56
C LEU A 4 -17.54 -30.17 -10.97
N GLN A 5 -18.51 -30.48 -10.11
CA GLN A 5 -19.90 -30.15 -10.34
C GLN A 5 -20.16 -28.64 -10.24
N ILE A 6 -19.48 -27.94 -9.32
CA ILE A 6 -19.54 -26.48 -9.24
C ILE A 6 -18.96 -25.87 -10.52
N ILE A 7 -17.80 -26.35 -10.98
CA ILE A 7 -17.18 -25.92 -12.24
C ILE A 7 -18.12 -26.19 -13.43
N LYS A 8 -18.70 -27.40 -13.53
CA LYS A 8 -19.67 -27.76 -14.59
C LYS A 8 -20.87 -26.81 -14.59
N ASN A 9 -21.43 -26.56 -13.41
CA ASN A 9 -22.60 -25.69 -13.28
C ASN A 9 -22.29 -24.26 -13.72
N GLU A 10 -21.16 -23.71 -13.29
CA GLU A 10 -20.77 -22.34 -13.65
C GLU A 10 -20.47 -22.20 -15.15
N ILE A 11 -19.76 -23.18 -15.75
CA ILE A 11 -19.53 -23.21 -17.20
C ILE A 11 -20.85 -23.19 -17.98
N ILE A 12 -21.84 -23.96 -17.53
CA ILE A 12 -23.16 -24.02 -18.16
C ILE A 12 -23.94 -22.72 -17.94
N SER A 13 -23.99 -22.20 -16.71
CA SER A 13 -24.81 -21.03 -16.37
C SER A 13 -24.32 -19.76 -17.06
N GLU A 14 -23.00 -19.60 -17.14
CA GLU A 14 -22.35 -18.47 -17.80
C GLU A 14 -22.16 -18.69 -19.31
N ASN A 15 -22.59 -19.87 -19.82
CA ASN A 15 -22.44 -20.29 -21.21
C ASN A 15 -21.00 -20.09 -21.73
N LEU A 16 -20.02 -20.48 -20.92
CA LEU A 16 -18.61 -20.29 -21.24
C LEU A 16 -18.22 -21.15 -22.45
N THR A 17 -17.63 -20.51 -23.44
CA THR A 17 -17.08 -21.16 -24.64
C THR A 17 -15.63 -20.76 -24.80
N GLY A 18 -14.81 -21.67 -25.36
CA GLY A 18 -13.38 -21.44 -25.52
C GLY A 18 -12.55 -22.68 -25.21
N THR A 19 -11.24 -22.48 -25.17
CA THR A 19 -10.23 -23.45 -24.78
C THR A 19 -10.27 -23.71 -23.27
N VAL A 20 -9.65 -24.82 -22.85
CA VAL A 20 -9.47 -25.15 -21.43
C VAL A 20 -8.70 -24.06 -20.69
N GLU A 21 -7.73 -23.44 -21.35
CA GLU A 21 -6.93 -22.34 -20.81
C GLU A 21 -7.81 -21.10 -20.58
N GLU A 22 -8.57 -20.65 -21.58
CA GLU A 22 -9.47 -19.48 -21.48
C GLU A 22 -10.52 -19.67 -20.38
N ILE A 23 -11.13 -20.86 -20.27
CA ILE A 23 -12.10 -21.14 -19.20
C ILE A 23 -11.41 -21.17 -17.84
N THR A 24 -10.19 -21.71 -17.74
CA THR A 24 -9.42 -21.71 -16.49
C THR A 24 -9.03 -20.28 -16.08
N GLU A 25 -8.67 -19.44 -17.05
CA GLU A 25 -8.40 -18.02 -16.84
C GLU A 25 -9.65 -17.30 -16.33
N TYR A 26 -10.82 -17.53 -16.94
CA TYR A 26 -12.09 -16.96 -16.46
C TYR A 26 -12.32 -17.22 -14.96
N PHE A 27 -12.09 -18.45 -14.49
CA PHE A 27 -12.29 -18.79 -13.08
C PHE A 27 -11.30 -18.09 -12.14
N ASN A 28 -10.05 -17.93 -12.57
CA ASN A 28 -8.97 -17.45 -11.70
C ASN A 28 -8.65 -15.96 -11.89
N ASN A 29 -9.18 -15.32 -12.94
CA ASN A 29 -9.00 -13.91 -13.19
C ASN A 29 -9.65 -13.09 -12.07
N LYS A 30 -8.92 -12.10 -11.56
CA LYS A 30 -9.42 -11.16 -10.56
C LYS A 30 -9.81 -9.87 -11.27
N PRO A 31 -11.12 -9.55 -11.38
CA PRO A 31 -11.54 -8.32 -12.03
C PRO A 31 -11.07 -7.11 -11.22
N LEU A 32 -10.87 -5.98 -11.91
CA LEU A 32 -10.77 -4.69 -11.23
C LEU A 32 -12.17 -4.27 -10.79
N ILE A 33 -12.31 -3.95 -9.51
CA ILE A 33 -13.54 -3.42 -8.93
C ILE A 33 -13.25 -2.07 -8.29
N ASP A 34 -14.28 -1.25 -8.12
CA ASP A 34 -14.16 0.02 -7.40
C ASP A 34 -13.71 -0.24 -5.96
N ASN A 35 -12.77 0.58 -5.51
CA ASN A 35 -12.32 0.56 -4.13
C ASN A 35 -13.48 1.00 -3.22
N PRO A 36 -13.86 0.21 -2.20
CA PRO A 36 -14.95 0.58 -1.29
C PRO A 36 -14.66 1.85 -0.49
N ILE A 37 -13.38 2.23 -0.37
CA ILE A 37 -12.97 3.52 0.17
C ILE A 37 -13.03 4.51 -0.99
N THR A 38 -13.95 5.48 -0.94
CA THR A 38 -14.24 6.41 -2.05
C THR A 38 -13.28 7.59 -2.15
N GLU A 39 -12.52 7.87 -1.09
CA GLU A 39 -11.54 8.95 -1.06
C GLU A 39 -10.19 8.42 -0.55
N PRO A 40 -9.04 8.87 -1.09
CA PRO A 40 -7.74 8.47 -0.59
C PRO A 40 -7.63 8.73 0.92
N PRO A 41 -7.27 7.71 1.72
CA PRO A 41 -7.06 7.92 3.14
C PRO A 41 -5.93 8.93 3.35
N GLN A 42 -6.02 9.70 4.43
CA GLN A 42 -4.96 10.61 4.83
C GLN A 42 -3.84 9.83 5.52
N VAL A 43 -2.62 9.98 5.03
CA VAL A 43 -1.39 9.41 5.60
C VAL A 43 -0.43 10.52 6.00
N PRO A 44 0.53 10.28 6.91
CA PRO A 44 1.56 11.27 7.21
C PRO A 44 2.23 11.82 5.95
N ALA A 45 2.36 13.13 5.87
CA ALA A 45 3.00 13.79 4.74
C ALA A 45 4.46 13.37 4.63
N ASN A 46 4.96 13.28 3.39
CA ASN A 46 6.36 12.93 3.18
C ASN A 46 7.24 14.16 3.46
N VAL A 47 7.67 14.29 4.71
CA VAL A 47 8.49 15.41 5.17
C VAL A 47 9.97 15.14 4.83
N THR A 48 10.61 16.10 4.18
CA THR A 48 12.04 16.05 3.86
C THR A 48 12.90 16.64 4.96
N LEU A 49 14.17 16.24 5.01
CA LEU A 49 15.14 16.79 5.94
C LEU A 49 15.33 18.30 5.76
N SER A 50 15.28 18.77 4.50
CA SER A 50 15.35 20.20 4.17
C SER A 50 14.19 21.00 4.75
N GLN A 51 12.96 20.44 4.76
CA GLN A 51 11.81 21.11 5.36
C GLN A 51 11.93 21.17 6.88
N ILE A 52 12.41 20.10 7.53
CA ILE A 52 12.65 20.06 8.97
C ILE A 52 13.68 21.15 9.36
N PHE A 53 14.81 21.23 8.66
CA PHE A 53 15.81 22.26 8.95
C PHE A 53 15.35 23.66 8.56
N GLY A 54 14.59 23.82 7.48
CA GLY A 54 13.97 25.09 7.13
C GLY A 54 13.11 25.62 8.27
N ALA A 55 12.23 24.76 8.82
CA ALA A 55 11.39 25.10 9.97
C ALA A 55 12.22 25.43 11.23
N ALA A 56 13.27 24.64 11.50
CA ALA A 56 14.17 24.89 12.62
C ALA A 56 14.90 26.23 12.49
N ILE A 57 15.57 26.48 11.34
CA ILE A 57 16.37 27.68 11.08
C ILE A 57 15.48 28.93 11.09
N GLN A 58 14.27 28.87 10.55
CA GLN A 58 13.36 30.01 10.53
C GLN A 58 12.94 30.48 11.95
N ASN A 59 12.84 29.54 12.90
CA ASN A 59 12.34 29.81 14.25
C ASN A 59 13.44 29.86 15.33
N ASP A 60 14.60 29.24 15.05
CA ASP A 60 15.79 29.26 15.89
C ASP A 60 17.08 29.08 15.06
N PRO A 61 17.55 30.13 14.36
CA PRO A 61 18.73 30.02 13.51
C PRO A 61 19.95 29.53 14.29
N THR A 62 20.23 30.12 15.46
CA THR A 62 21.42 29.82 16.26
C THR A 62 21.39 28.39 16.81
N GLY A 63 20.26 27.96 17.38
CA GLY A 63 20.10 26.60 17.88
C GLY A 63 20.17 25.57 16.74
N ALA A 64 19.54 25.85 15.60
CA ALA A 64 19.58 24.97 14.44
C ALA A 64 21.00 24.83 13.86
N PHE A 65 21.75 25.91 13.69
CA PHE A 65 23.13 25.84 13.21
C PHE A 65 24.04 25.09 14.20
N SER A 66 23.89 25.34 15.51
CA SER A 66 24.61 24.59 16.55
C SER A 66 24.33 23.08 16.48
N ALA A 67 23.05 22.70 16.37
CA ALA A 67 22.63 21.31 16.28
C ALA A 67 23.17 20.61 15.02
N ILE A 68 23.14 21.29 13.86
CA ILE A 68 23.67 20.76 12.59
C ILE A 68 25.18 20.48 12.68
N GLN A 69 25.94 21.40 13.29
CA GLN A 69 27.39 21.25 13.48
C GLN A 69 27.72 20.14 14.48
N LYS A 70 26.96 20.04 15.57
CA LYS A 70 27.23 19.10 16.66
C LYS A 70 26.84 17.65 16.32
N TYR A 71 25.80 17.46 15.53
CA TYR A 71 25.18 16.16 15.31
C TYR A 71 25.19 15.71 13.84
N THR A 72 26.26 16.01 13.10
CA THR A 72 26.35 15.73 11.66
C THR A 72 26.05 14.27 11.30
N SER A 73 26.54 13.29 12.07
CA SER A 73 26.25 11.86 11.82
C SER A 73 24.79 11.49 12.07
N LEU A 74 24.11 12.19 12.99
CA LEU A 74 22.68 12.00 13.26
C LEU A 74 21.82 12.54 12.10
N LEU A 75 22.30 13.56 11.37
CA LEU A 75 21.63 14.09 10.17
C LEU A 75 21.51 13.01 9.10
N GLU A 76 22.60 12.26 8.85
CA GLU A 76 22.59 11.17 7.89
C GLU A 76 21.66 10.03 8.32
N MET A 77 21.65 9.69 9.61
CA MET A 77 20.71 8.72 10.17
C MET A 77 19.26 9.18 10.03
N THR A 78 19.00 10.47 10.23
CA THR A 78 17.67 11.08 10.07
C THR A 78 17.24 11.08 8.61
N ASN A 79 18.15 11.41 7.67
CA ASN A 79 17.85 11.32 6.25
C ASN A 79 17.50 9.90 5.82
N ARG A 80 18.23 8.89 6.34
CA ARG A 80 17.89 7.47 6.12
C ARG A 80 16.54 7.11 6.71
N ALA A 81 16.23 7.55 7.93
CA ALA A 81 14.93 7.32 8.55
C ALA A 81 13.78 7.94 7.73
N ILE A 82 13.96 9.16 7.21
CA ILE A 82 13.01 9.82 6.30
C ILE A 82 12.80 9.01 5.03
N ASN A 83 13.89 8.60 4.36
CA ASN A 83 13.79 7.79 3.14
C ASN A 83 13.11 6.44 3.38
N ASN A 84 13.29 5.86 4.57
CA ASN A 84 12.67 4.61 4.99
C ASN A 84 11.26 4.79 5.58
N ARG A 85 10.76 6.03 5.72
CA ARG A 85 9.51 6.36 6.41
C ARG A 85 9.43 5.84 7.85
N ASP A 86 10.57 5.76 8.53
CA ASP A 86 10.70 5.32 9.92
C ASP A 86 10.37 6.49 10.87
N THR A 87 9.09 6.65 11.17
CA THR A 87 8.57 7.77 11.97
C THR A 87 9.07 7.73 13.41
N GLU A 88 9.32 6.54 13.96
CA GLU A 88 9.86 6.38 15.31
C GLU A 88 11.31 6.85 15.38
N ALA A 89 12.15 6.45 14.42
CA ALA A 89 13.52 6.94 14.34
C ALA A 89 13.59 8.45 14.09
N ILE A 90 12.71 8.99 13.23
CA ILE A 90 12.63 10.45 13.02
C ILE A 90 12.32 11.18 14.33
N GLN A 91 11.32 10.72 15.09
CA GLN A 91 10.97 11.30 16.38
C GLN A 91 12.12 11.17 17.40
N ALA A 92 12.76 10.00 17.49
CA ALA A 92 13.88 9.78 18.40
C ALA A 92 15.07 10.70 18.08
N HIS A 93 15.42 10.87 16.80
CA HIS A 93 16.47 11.79 16.39
C HIS A 93 16.09 13.24 16.68
N LEU A 94 14.84 13.63 16.43
CA LEU A 94 14.35 14.98 16.72
C LEU A 94 14.30 15.31 18.21
N LEU A 95 14.09 14.33 19.10
CA LEU A 95 14.24 14.54 20.53
C LEU A 95 15.68 14.90 20.91
N ILE A 96 16.66 14.26 20.27
CA ILE A 96 18.08 14.55 20.50
C ILE A 96 18.42 15.95 19.97
N PHE A 97 18.01 16.29 18.74
CA PHE A 97 18.19 17.64 18.17
C PHE A 97 17.44 18.72 18.95
N GLY A 98 16.22 18.41 19.40
CA GLY A 98 15.31 19.34 20.04
C GLY A 98 15.85 19.92 21.34
N SER A 99 16.78 19.23 22.01
CA SER A 99 17.46 19.74 23.21
C SER A 99 18.26 21.03 22.96
N GLU A 100 18.70 21.28 21.72
CA GLU A 100 19.42 22.50 21.32
C GLU A 100 18.51 23.57 20.70
N LEU A 101 17.24 23.23 20.46
CA LEU A 101 16.27 24.09 19.80
C LEU A 101 15.35 24.77 20.82
N ASN A 102 15.00 26.02 20.57
CA ASN A 102 13.97 26.71 21.33
C ASN A 102 12.57 26.08 21.09
N GLN A 103 11.62 26.43 21.96
CA GLN A 103 10.26 25.88 21.91
C GLN A 103 9.52 26.20 20.59
N ALA A 104 9.80 27.35 19.97
CA ALA A 104 9.16 27.74 18.71
C ALA A 104 9.61 26.83 17.56
N ALA A 105 10.91 26.54 17.46
CA ALA A 105 11.46 25.62 16.47
C ALA A 105 10.95 24.19 16.68
N GLN A 106 10.92 23.71 17.92
CA GLN A 106 10.34 22.39 18.24
C GLN A 106 8.86 22.31 17.83
N THR A 107 8.08 23.36 18.11
CA THR A 107 6.67 23.43 17.72
C THR A 107 6.50 23.40 16.20
N ALA A 108 7.29 24.18 15.46
CA ALA A 108 7.21 24.23 14.00
C ALA A 108 7.55 22.88 13.34
N ILE A 109 8.56 22.17 13.86
CA ILE A 109 8.91 20.81 13.39
C ILE A 109 7.78 19.83 13.69
N ASN A 110 7.22 19.87 14.91
CA ASN A 110 6.11 18.99 15.27
C ASN A 110 4.85 19.26 14.42
N THR A 111 4.56 20.52 14.11
CA THR A 111 3.48 20.88 13.19
C THR A 111 3.73 20.27 11.81
N LEU A 112 4.95 20.38 11.28
CA LEU A 112 5.32 19.80 9.99
C LEU A 112 5.13 18.28 9.97
N LEU A 113 5.58 17.58 11.01
CA LEU A 113 5.42 16.13 11.13
C LEU A 113 3.99 15.66 11.34
N SER A 114 3.11 16.52 11.88
CA SER A 114 1.69 16.21 12.05
C SER A 114 0.86 16.39 10.78
N GLN A 115 1.45 16.98 9.72
CA GLN A 115 0.75 17.16 8.45
C GLN A 115 0.43 15.81 7.82
N THR A 116 -0.73 15.73 7.18
CA THR A 116 -1.15 14.59 6.40
C THR A 116 -1.31 14.97 4.94
N GLN A 117 -1.23 13.97 4.07
CA GLN A 117 -1.52 14.07 2.65
C GLN A 117 -2.39 12.88 2.23
N ALA A 118 -3.11 13.00 1.10
CA ALA A 118 -3.76 11.87 0.46
C ALA A 118 -2.71 10.77 0.16
N ASP A 119 -3.04 9.50 0.46
CA ASP A 119 -2.14 8.38 0.19
C ASP A 119 -1.78 8.32 -1.30
N PRO A 120 -0.50 8.54 -1.67
CA PRO A 120 -0.09 8.53 -3.07
C PRO A 120 -0.15 7.14 -3.71
N ASN A 121 -0.28 6.07 -2.92
CA ASN A 121 -0.39 4.70 -3.41
C ASN A 121 -1.85 4.23 -3.49
N TRP A 122 -2.80 5.05 -3.07
CA TRP A 122 -4.21 4.70 -3.18
C TRP A 122 -4.64 4.68 -4.64
N THR A 123 -5.46 3.69 -5.00
CA THR A 123 -6.04 3.54 -6.33
C THR A 123 -7.55 3.46 -6.23
N GLU A 124 -8.23 4.07 -7.21
CA GLU A 124 -9.69 4.03 -7.35
C GLU A 124 -10.22 2.61 -7.57
N GLN A 125 -9.39 1.74 -8.14
CA GLN A 125 -9.72 0.35 -8.41
C GLN A 125 -8.75 -0.60 -7.72
N ILE A 126 -9.28 -1.72 -7.24
CA ILE A 126 -8.53 -2.81 -6.61
C ILE A 126 -8.91 -4.14 -7.26
N LEU A 127 -8.06 -5.16 -7.08
CA LEU A 127 -8.42 -6.52 -7.51
C LEU A 127 -9.52 -7.07 -6.60
N GLY A 128 -10.64 -7.46 -7.21
CA GLY A 128 -11.72 -8.16 -6.56
C GLY A 128 -11.42 -9.65 -6.33
N GLN A 129 -12.47 -10.39 -5.97
CA GLN A 129 -12.41 -11.85 -5.91
C GLN A 129 -12.53 -12.42 -7.32
N SER A 130 -11.75 -13.45 -7.60
CA SER A 130 -11.97 -14.29 -8.79
C SER A 130 -13.24 -15.12 -8.64
N LYS A 131 -13.83 -15.57 -9.76
CA LYS A 131 -15.01 -16.42 -9.71
C LYS A 131 -14.78 -17.70 -8.88
N ALA A 132 -13.59 -18.27 -8.97
CA ALA A 132 -13.21 -19.43 -8.17
C ALA A 132 -13.15 -19.13 -6.67
N GLU A 133 -12.75 -17.92 -6.27
CA GLU A 133 -12.79 -17.49 -4.86
C GLU A 133 -14.23 -17.29 -4.39
N GLU A 134 -15.09 -16.63 -5.18
CA GLU A 134 -16.52 -16.46 -4.88
C GLU A 134 -17.21 -17.80 -4.61
N LEU A 135 -16.89 -18.80 -5.43
CA LEU A 135 -17.45 -20.16 -5.35
C LEU A 135 -16.73 -21.07 -4.35
N ASN A 136 -15.69 -20.59 -3.65
CA ASN A 136 -14.86 -21.36 -2.72
C ASN A 136 -14.20 -22.61 -3.35
N ILE A 137 -13.81 -22.50 -4.63
CA ILE A 137 -13.11 -23.52 -5.41
C ILE A 137 -11.77 -23.01 -5.96
N TYR A 138 -11.17 -21.99 -5.35
CA TYR A 138 -9.87 -21.50 -5.78
C TYR A 138 -8.71 -22.46 -5.40
N PRO A 139 -7.65 -22.57 -6.22
CA PRO A 139 -7.56 -22.17 -7.62
C PRO A 139 -8.16 -23.25 -8.52
N VAL A 140 -8.84 -22.89 -9.61
CA VAL A 140 -9.31 -23.86 -10.62
C VAL A 140 -8.14 -24.23 -11.53
N LYS A 141 -7.92 -25.54 -11.77
CA LYS A 141 -6.83 -26.02 -12.62
C LYS A 141 -7.35 -26.47 -13.98
N GLU A 142 -6.52 -26.34 -15.02
CA GLU A 142 -6.86 -26.78 -16.38
C GLU A 142 -7.27 -28.25 -16.46
N ASN A 143 -6.65 -29.13 -15.68
CA ASN A 143 -7.01 -30.55 -15.68
C ASN A 143 -8.43 -30.81 -15.11
N GLU A 144 -8.96 -29.91 -14.28
CA GLU A 144 -10.32 -29.97 -13.76
C GLU A 144 -11.32 -29.48 -14.81
N VAL A 145 -11.00 -28.35 -15.45
CA VAL A 145 -11.77 -27.81 -16.58
C VAL A 145 -11.81 -28.82 -17.73
N PHE A 146 -10.68 -29.42 -18.10
CA PHE A 146 -10.60 -30.44 -19.14
C PHE A 146 -11.51 -31.64 -18.85
N LYS A 147 -11.54 -32.13 -17.60
CA LYS A 147 -12.43 -33.23 -17.21
C LYS A 147 -13.90 -32.87 -17.37
N VAL A 148 -14.27 -31.64 -16.97
CA VAL A 148 -15.65 -31.15 -17.08
C VAL A 148 -16.06 -30.94 -18.54
N VAL A 149 -15.25 -30.22 -19.32
CA VAL A 149 -15.49 -29.95 -20.74
C VAL A 149 -15.56 -31.25 -21.53
N LYS A 150 -14.63 -32.19 -21.32
CA LYS A 150 -14.71 -33.53 -21.94
C LYS A 150 -15.98 -34.28 -21.53
N GLY A 151 -16.38 -34.20 -20.26
CA GLY A 151 -17.62 -34.82 -19.78
C GLY A 151 -18.87 -34.26 -20.46
N LEU A 152 -18.92 -32.95 -20.71
CA LEU A 152 -20.04 -32.27 -21.38
C LEU A 152 -20.24 -32.72 -22.84
N TYR A 153 -19.18 -33.08 -23.55
CA TYR A 153 -19.28 -33.55 -24.95
C TYR A 153 -19.57 -35.05 -25.11
N ASN A 154 -19.61 -35.81 -24.01
CA ASN A 154 -19.88 -37.26 -24.03
C ASN A 154 -21.24 -37.64 -23.42
N GLU A 155 -22.07 -36.65 -23.04
CA GLU A 155 -23.47 -36.79 -22.60
C GLU A 155 -24.41 -36.39 -23.75
#